data_AF-A0A2V9CIS7-F1
#
_entry.id   AF-A0A2V9CIS7-F1
#
_cell.length_a   1.000
_cell.length_b   1.000
_cell.length_c   1.000
_cell.angle_alpha   90.00
_cell.angle_beta   90.00
_cell.angle_gamma   90.00
#
_symmetry.space_group_name_H-M   'P 1'
#
loop_
_entity.id
_entity.type
_entity.pdbx_description
1 polymer ?
#
loop_
_entity_poly.entity_id
_entity_poly.type
_entity_poly.pdbx_seq_one_letter_code
_entity_poly.pdbx_strand_id
1 'polypeptide(L)'
;MSGVFSLGLATQEGLASQLSTVYLHELPEDELETYHQRIRALTAPDVLAAARAYFDSANAQVVVVGDRGQIADQAGLFGQVAEYDAEPK
;
A
#
# COMPACT_ATOMS: atom_id res chain seq x y z
N MET A 1 3.99 1.47 -14.46
CA MET A 1 3.99 2.18 -13.16
C MET A 1 4.36 3.66 -13.27
N SER A 2 5.20 4.10 -14.23
CA SER A 2 5.59 5.51 -14.37
C SER A 2 4.48 6.46 -14.87
N GLY A 3 3.47 5.94 -15.56
CA GLY A 3 2.43 6.79 -16.16
C GLY A 3 1.49 7.46 -15.16
N VAL A 4 1.19 6.81 -14.03
CA VAL A 4 0.25 7.34 -13.03
C VAL A 4 0.83 8.55 -12.29
N PHE A 5 2.14 8.52 -11.99
CA PHE A 5 2.83 9.67 -11.39
C PHE A 5 2.80 10.89 -12.33
N SER A 6 3.17 10.73 -13.60
CA SER A 6 3.13 11.82 -14.57
C SER A 6 1.71 12.35 -14.81
N LEU A 7 0.69 11.47 -14.80
CA LEU A 7 -0.72 11.88 -14.85
C LEU A 7 -1.12 12.67 -13.60
N GLY A 8 -0.64 12.29 -12.42
CA GLY A 8 -0.88 12.99 -11.16
C GLY A 8 -0.29 14.40 -11.12
N LEU A 9 0.75 14.70 -11.89
CA LEU A 9 1.35 16.03 -11.97
C LEU A 9 0.77 16.91 -13.09
N ALA A 10 -0.13 16.38 -13.91
CA ALA A 10 -0.63 17.08 -15.09
C ALA A 10 -1.66 18.19 -14.77
N THR A 11 -2.21 18.22 -13.55
CA THR A 11 -3.14 19.27 -13.08
C THR A 11 -2.54 20.06 -11.93
N GLN A 12 -3.03 21.29 -11.72
CA GLN A 12 -2.57 22.14 -10.62
C GLN A 12 -2.87 21.53 -9.25
N GLU A 13 -4.05 20.91 -9.09
CA GLU A 13 -4.43 20.24 -7.84
C GLU A 13 -3.55 19.03 -7.56
N GLY A 14 -3.22 18.25 -8.59
CA GLY A 14 -2.38 17.07 -8.45
C GLY A 14 -0.93 17.41 -8.08
N LEU A 15 -0.37 18.45 -8.69
CA LEU A 15 0.93 19.00 -8.30
C LEU A 15 0.93 19.53 -6.86
N ALA A 16 -0.09 20.29 -6.46
CA ALA A 16 -0.19 20.82 -5.10
C ALA A 16 -0.29 19.70 -4.04
N SER A 17 -1.02 18.63 -4.34
CA SER A 17 -1.12 17.44 -3.48
C SER A 17 0.24 16.74 -3.31
N GLN A 18 0.99 16.61 -4.42
CA GLN A 18 2.31 15.99 -4.37
C GLN A 18 3.33 16.85 -3.61
N LEU A 19 3.33 18.17 -3.81
CA LEU A 19 4.17 19.10 -3.03
C LEU A 19 3.81 19.06 -1.54
N SER A 20 2.52 18.97 -1.21
CA SER A 20 2.08 18.80 0.18
C SER A 20 2.62 17.51 0.78
N THR A 21 2.62 16.42 0.03
CA THR A 21 3.20 15.12 0.45
C THR A 21 4.70 15.25 0.72
N VAL A 22 5.46 15.89 -0.18
CA VAL A 22 6.90 16.13 0.00
C VAL A 22 7.16 16.91 1.29
N TYR A 23 6.41 17.98 1.53
CA TYR A 23 6.61 18.81 2.72
C TYR A 23 6.16 18.11 4.01
N LEU A 24 5.00 17.46 4.01
CA LEU A 24 4.44 16.79 5.20
C LEU A 24 5.26 15.59 5.65
N HIS A 25 5.92 14.90 4.72
CA HIS A 25 6.76 13.74 5.01
C HIS A 25 8.26 14.08 5.03
N GLU A 26 8.61 15.37 4.98
CA GLU A 26 10.00 15.86 5.01
C GLU A 26 10.88 15.17 3.96
N LEU A 27 10.31 14.91 2.77
CA LEU A 27 11.05 14.30 1.66
C LEU A 27 12.02 15.32 1.03
N PRO A 28 13.06 14.84 0.33
CA PRO A 28 13.99 15.72 -0.38
C PRO A 28 13.30 16.68 -1.34
N GLU A 29 13.86 17.89 -1.50
CA GLU A 29 13.30 18.90 -2.42
C GLU A 29 13.30 18.44 -3.89
N ASP A 30 14.22 17.55 -4.26
CA ASP A 30 14.37 16.96 -5.59
C ASP A 30 13.58 15.64 -5.76
N GLU A 31 12.64 15.37 -4.85
CA GLU A 31 11.86 14.14 -4.84
C GLU A 31 11.08 13.94 -6.14
N LEU A 32 10.48 15.00 -6.69
CA LEU A 32 9.64 14.91 -7.90
C LEU A 32 10.48 14.63 -9.15
N GLU A 33 11.69 15.18 -9.20
CA GLU A 33 12.64 15.01 -10.29
C GLU A 33 13.30 13.64 -10.26
N THR A 34 13.67 13.17 -9.07
CA THR A 34 14.48 11.95 -8.92
C THR A 34 13.65 10.68 -8.74
N TYR A 35 12.36 10.78 -8.37
CA TYR A 35 11.49 9.63 -8.13
C TYR A 35 11.56 8.58 -9.26
N HIS A 36 11.46 9.01 -10.51
CA HIS A 36 11.53 8.10 -11.65
C HIS A 36 12.88 7.40 -11.78
N GLN A 37 13.98 8.11 -11.53
CA GLN A 37 15.32 7.54 -11.61
C GLN A 37 15.51 6.49 -10.52
N ARG A 38 15.09 6.78 -9.28
CA ARG A 38 15.19 5.84 -8.15
C ARG A 38 14.38 4.58 -8.40
N ILE A 39 13.14 4.72 -8.87
CA ILE A 39 12.29 3.55 -9.19
C ILE A 39 12.89 2.70 -10.30
N ARG A 40 13.49 3.32 -11.33
CA ARG A 40 14.12 2.58 -12.44
C ARG A 40 15.45 1.92 -12.06
N ALA A 41 16.12 2.43 -11.02
CA ALA A 41 17.37 1.85 -10.53
C ALA A 41 17.15 0.56 -9.71
N LEU A 42 15.91 0.29 -9.27
CA LEU A 42 15.60 -0.90 -8.48
C LEU A 42 15.82 -2.19 -9.28
N THR A 43 16.46 -3.16 -8.64
CA THR A 43 16.70 -4.49 -9.19
C THR A 43 15.72 -5.52 -8.62
N ALA A 44 15.59 -6.68 -9.26
CA ALA A 44 14.76 -7.76 -8.75
C ALA A 44 15.19 -8.25 -7.34
N PRO A 45 16.51 -8.37 -7.03
CA PRO A 45 16.98 -8.61 -5.66
C PRO A 45 16.50 -7.58 -4.64
N ASP A 46 16.51 -6.28 -4.96
CA ASP A 46 16.07 -5.22 -4.04
C ASP A 46 14.58 -5.37 -3.70
N VAL A 47 13.77 -5.64 -4.71
CA VAL A 47 12.33 -5.88 -4.53
C VAL A 47 12.09 -7.13 -3.68
N LEU A 48 12.84 -8.21 -3.93
CA LEU A 48 12.72 -9.43 -3.13
C LEU A 48 13.15 -9.21 -1.68
N ALA A 49 14.21 -8.43 -1.44
CA ALA A 49 14.68 -8.09 -0.10
C ALA A 49 13.61 -7.29 0.68
N ALA A 50 13.05 -6.25 0.06
CA ALA A 50 11.95 -5.48 0.64
C ALA A 50 10.73 -6.38 0.91
N ALA A 51 10.39 -7.28 -0.02
CA ALA A 51 9.26 -8.17 0.15
C ALA A 51 9.44 -9.10 1.35
N ARG A 52 10.64 -9.67 1.53
CA ARG A 52 10.95 -10.52 2.69
C ARG A 52 10.96 -9.73 4.01
N ALA A 53 11.35 -8.45 3.98
CA ALA A 53 11.40 -7.62 5.17
C ALA A 53 10.01 -7.18 5.67
N TYR A 54 9.06 -6.93 4.75
CA TYR A 54 7.78 -6.31 5.09
C TYR A 54 6.55 -7.18 4.85
N PHE A 55 6.60 -8.20 3.99
CA PHE A 55 5.49 -9.13 3.76
C PHE A 55 5.73 -10.46 4.49
N ASP A 56 5.69 -10.41 5.82
CA ASP A 56 5.68 -11.61 6.65
C ASP A 56 4.25 -12.16 6.77
N SER A 57 4.02 -13.33 6.18
CA SER A 57 2.72 -14.01 6.24
C SER A 57 2.30 -14.38 7.67
N ALA A 58 3.25 -14.57 8.59
CA ALA A 58 2.92 -14.91 9.97
C ALA A 58 2.25 -13.74 10.72
N ASN A 59 2.52 -12.50 10.30
CA ASN A 59 1.98 -11.28 10.90
C ASN A 59 0.91 -10.61 10.01
N ALA A 60 0.50 -11.26 8.92
CA ALA A 60 -0.50 -10.73 8.02
C ALA A 60 -1.90 -10.77 8.66
N GLN A 61 -2.64 -9.67 8.55
CA GLN A 61 -4.05 -9.60 8.96
C GLN A 61 -4.94 -9.69 7.72
N VAL A 62 -5.88 -10.62 7.74
CA VAL A 62 -6.87 -10.79 6.68
C VAL A 62 -8.23 -10.37 7.23
N VAL A 63 -8.82 -9.35 6.62
CA VAL A 63 -10.16 -8.85 6.97
C VAL A 63 -11.13 -9.27 5.87
N VAL A 64 -12.12 -10.08 6.22
CA VAL A 64 -13.16 -10.55 5.29
C VAL A 64 -14.50 -9.98 5.75
N VAL A 65 -15.21 -9.32 4.83
CA VAL A 65 -16.52 -8.71 5.10
C VAL A 65 -17.56 -9.40 4.23
N GLY A 66 -18.61 -9.96 4.83
CA GLY A 66 -19.68 -10.66 4.12
C GLY A 66 -20.61 -11.47 5.01
N ASP A 67 -21.47 -12.27 4.39
CA ASP A 67 -22.35 -13.19 5.10
C ASP A 67 -21.55 -14.29 5.80
N ARG A 68 -21.56 -14.26 7.13
CA ARG A 68 -20.89 -15.20 8.02
C ARG A 68 -21.11 -16.66 7.60
N GLY A 69 -22.37 -17.04 7.30
CA GLY A 69 -22.72 -18.42 6.99
C GLY A 69 -22.04 -18.96 5.73
N GLN A 70 -21.57 -18.07 4.86
CA GLN A 70 -20.92 -18.42 3.60
C GLN A 70 -19.39 -18.35 3.69
N ILE A 71 -18.85 -17.51 4.58
CA ILE A 71 -17.41 -17.17 4.58
C ILE A 71 -16.62 -17.75 5.76
N ALA A 72 -17.28 -18.16 6.86
CA ALA A 72 -16.57 -18.55 8.09
C ALA A 72 -15.61 -19.74 7.88
N ASP A 73 -16.06 -20.77 7.16
CA ASP A 73 -15.24 -21.97 6.89
C ASP A 73 -14.02 -21.64 6.00
N GLN A 74 -14.19 -20.72 5.05
CA GLN A 74 -13.12 -20.28 4.16
C GLN A 74 -12.13 -19.36 4.88
N ALA A 75 -12.62 -18.50 5.78
CA ALA A 75 -11.79 -17.62 6.60
C ALA A 75 -10.88 -18.43 7.54
N GLY A 76 -11.37 -19.57 8.05
CA GLY A 76 -10.57 -20.48 8.89
C GLY A 76 -9.32 -21.03 8.21
N LEU A 77 -9.25 -21.03 6.87
CA LEU A 77 -8.04 -21.45 6.13
C LEU A 77 -6.87 -20.48 6.31
N PHE A 78 -7.14 -19.24 6.73
CA PHE A 78 -6.14 -18.18 6.87
C PHE A 78 -5.66 -17.99 8.32
N GLY A 79 -6.24 -18.70 9.29
CA GLY A 79 -5.84 -18.65 10.68
C GLY A 79 -7.00 -18.58 11.66
N GLN A 80 -6.72 -18.14 12.89
CA GLN A 80 -7.73 -17.94 13.91
C GLN A 80 -8.66 -16.79 13.50
N VAL A 81 -9.96 -17.05 13.43
CA VAL A 81 -10.97 -16.06 13.08
C VAL A 81 -11.43 -15.33 14.34
N ALA A 82 -11.23 -14.01 14.37
CA ALA A 82 -11.87 -13.12 15.32
C ALA A 82 -13.09 -12.48 14.65
N GLU A 83 -14.25 -12.61 15.29
CA GLU A 83 -15.52 -12.16 14.73
C GLU A 83 -15.88 -10.79 15.30
N TYR A 84 -16.25 -9.86 14.41
CA TYR A 84 -16.72 -8.53 14.76
C TYR A 84 -18.05 -8.27 14.05
N ASP A 85 -19.08 -7.95 14.84
CA ASP A 85 -20.35 -7.50 14.29
C ASP A 85 -20.27 -5.99 14.00
N ALA A 86 -20.86 -5.56 12.88
CA ALA A 86 -20.84 -4.16 12.47
C ALA A 86 -21.83 -3.31 13.30
N GLU A 87 -22.79 -3.95 13.97
CA GLU A 87 -23.75 -3.29 14.87
C GLU A 87 -23.38 -3.52 16.35
N PRO A 88 -23.26 -2.46 17.17
CA PRO A 88 -23.24 -2.63 18.61
C PRO A 88 -24.65 -2.99 19.08
N LYS A 89 -24.76 -4.02 19.92
CA LYS A 89 -25.99 -4.32 20.68
C LYS A 89 -26.42 -3.15 21.55
#